data_AF-A0A7X9SCU7-F1
#
_entry.id   AF-A0A7X9SCU7-F1
#
_cell.length_a   1.000
_cell.length_b   1.000
_cell.length_c   1.000
_cell.angle_alpha   90.00
_cell.angle_beta   90.00
_cell.angle_gamma   90.00
#
_symmetry.space_group_name_H-M   'P 1'
#
loop_
_entity.id
_entity.type
_entity.pdbx_description
1 polymer ?
#
loop_
_entity_poly.entity_id
_entity_poly.type
_entity_poly.pdbx_seq_one_letter_code
_entity_poly.pdbx_strand_id
1 'polypeptide(L)'
;MKTAIFRFFSFCFALLLLAACSRDGQPFLPDDTGKDDGDIPVDIVVSRSTFTGAGDGGETDTKFTPGCHIGVSVGGSAAYQNVQYKYPASGSALVAVGEKIYCGEHSASTVKAYYPYRSDGAYSTAFVEADQSSSDNYYKSDALAANGTISNSALGLRFAHRMAKVIFTFNEDVTEVTILNQSLNTSAVTGSSSIKPYRESARKWKACIVPGQTQLKMNCKKGGAKFEITCNVGGGMVEGKQYTFNVNKWKNKDGHIPWDLSVGSLTIVGNDSYYITQSSSGTTGNNITVVNGAPTIYIDGLNVSAGIAFHIQNGNPTVRVVNSNTLKSTDYGASGIQLGNDWTSGSIKIVGSGKLTAIGGNLGCGIGTIYSATGGWHINIEDCTVIAQANGSDPAGIGSRGCASCGNITIKNAWITSTGATGGAGIGSGRGGTCGNITITLKQGDTKENFLGRMKGFTGVGAGADGGKCGTIAWH
;
A
#
# COMPACT_ATOMS: atom_id res chain seq x y z
N MET A 1 -56.36 -24.26 -19.25
CA MET A 1 -56.20 -23.42 -20.45
C MET A 1 -54.80 -22.81 -20.44
N LYS A 2 -54.15 -22.80 -21.62
CA LYS A 2 -52.82 -22.22 -21.97
C LYS A 2 -51.60 -23.12 -21.75
N THR A 3 -51.59 -24.17 -22.57
CA THR A 3 -50.61 -24.56 -23.60
C THR A 3 -49.22 -23.90 -23.66
N ALA A 4 -48.25 -24.78 -23.93
CA ALA A 4 -46.80 -24.64 -24.04
C ALA A 4 -46.24 -23.70 -25.12
N ILE A 5 -44.98 -23.27 -24.92
CA ILE A 5 -44.01 -23.00 -26.00
C ILE A 5 -42.64 -23.54 -25.55
N PHE A 6 -42.31 -24.75 -25.97
CA PHE A 6 -40.93 -25.25 -26.07
C PHE A 6 -40.38 -24.76 -27.42
N ARG A 7 -39.27 -24.01 -27.41
CA ARG A 7 -38.54 -23.70 -28.64
C ARG A 7 -37.42 -24.71 -28.83
N PHE A 8 -37.66 -25.65 -29.73
CA PHE A 8 -36.64 -26.40 -30.46
C PHE A 8 -35.82 -25.41 -31.30
N PHE A 9 -34.51 -25.34 -31.10
CA PHE A 9 -33.59 -24.79 -32.10
C PHE A 9 -32.87 -25.96 -32.76
N SER A 10 -33.20 -26.15 -34.04
CA SER A 10 -32.62 -27.12 -34.95
C SER A 10 -31.14 -26.82 -35.19
N PHE A 11 -30.26 -27.77 -34.87
CA PHE A 11 -28.87 -27.78 -35.30
C PHE A 11 -28.81 -28.25 -36.75
N CYS A 12 -28.81 -27.31 -37.70
CA CYS A 12 -28.40 -27.60 -39.08
C CYS A 12 -26.87 -27.59 -39.16
N PHE A 13 -26.28 -28.79 -39.17
CA PHE A 13 -24.88 -29.01 -39.55
C PHE A 13 -24.73 -28.77 -41.05
N ALA A 14 -24.21 -27.62 -41.45
CA ALA A 14 -23.79 -27.38 -42.83
C ALA A 14 -22.32 -27.81 -42.97
N LEU A 15 -22.10 -28.98 -43.59
CA LEU A 15 -20.80 -29.39 -44.12
C LEU A 15 -20.40 -28.46 -45.26
N LEU A 16 -19.41 -27.61 -45.03
CA LEU A 16 -18.69 -26.90 -46.10
C LEU A 16 -17.56 -27.80 -46.60
N LEU A 17 -17.82 -28.50 -47.70
CA LEU A 17 -16.81 -29.08 -48.59
C LEU A 17 -15.96 -27.95 -49.16
N LEU A 18 -14.65 -27.92 -48.86
CA LEU A 18 -13.71 -27.18 -49.69
C LEU A 18 -13.42 -28.02 -50.94
N ALA A 19 -13.77 -27.45 -52.09
CA ALA A 19 -13.37 -27.91 -53.40
C ALA A 19 -11.84 -27.87 -53.52
N ALA A 20 -11.21 -29.04 -53.63
CA ALA A 20 -9.89 -29.16 -54.21
C ALA A 20 -10.06 -29.07 -55.74
N CYS A 21 -9.90 -27.87 -56.30
CA CYS A 21 -9.70 -27.74 -57.73
C CYS A 21 -8.33 -28.31 -58.08
N SER A 22 -8.35 -29.41 -58.82
CA SER A 22 -7.22 -29.94 -59.57
C SER A 22 -6.64 -28.86 -60.47
N ARG A 23 -5.31 -28.80 -60.53
CA ARG A 23 -4.59 -28.10 -61.59
C ARG A 23 -3.55 -29.04 -62.17
N ASP A 24 -4.04 -30.07 -62.86
CA ASP A 24 -3.26 -30.84 -63.82
C ASP A 24 -3.55 -30.31 -65.22
N GLY A 25 -2.50 -30.05 -65.99
CA GLY A 25 -2.59 -29.95 -67.45
C GLY A 25 -1.94 -28.72 -68.10
N GLN A 26 -0.61 -28.59 -68.02
CA GLN A 26 0.16 -28.21 -69.21
C GLN A 26 1.61 -28.75 -69.08
N PRO A 27 2.15 -29.43 -70.10
CA PRO A 27 3.44 -30.09 -70.01
C PRO A 27 4.54 -29.04 -70.09
N PHE A 28 5.28 -28.87 -68.99
CA PHE A 28 6.58 -28.21 -69.04
C PHE A 28 7.60 -29.22 -69.59
N LEU A 29 8.25 -28.83 -70.68
CA LEU A 29 9.46 -29.48 -71.17
C LEU A 29 10.55 -29.35 -70.10
N PRO A 30 11.43 -30.36 -69.92
CA PRO A 30 12.52 -30.27 -68.96
C PRO A 30 13.56 -29.27 -69.46
N ASP A 31 13.71 -28.15 -68.76
CA ASP A 31 14.91 -27.33 -68.86
C ASP A 31 15.90 -27.84 -67.81
N ASP A 32 16.92 -28.54 -68.31
CA ASP A 32 18.09 -29.04 -67.59
C ASP A 32 18.94 -27.86 -67.08
N THR A 33 18.53 -27.25 -65.97
CA THR A 33 19.46 -26.56 -65.06
C THR A 33 19.10 -26.90 -63.62
N GLY A 34 19.60 -28.03 -63.14
CA GLY A 34 19.44 -28.50 -61.76
C GLY A 34 19.83 -27.44 -60.73
N LYS A 35 18.80 -26.81 -60.15
CA LYS A 35 18.74 -26.17 -58.83
C LYS A 35 17.31 -25.68 -58.58
N ASP A 36 16.36 -26.60 -58.63
CA ASP A 36 15.06 -26.39 -57.98
C ASP A 36 15.07 -27.31 -56.75
N ASP A 37 15.95 -26.94 -55.81
CA ASP A 37 16.05 -27.61 -54.53
C ASP A 37 14.76 -27.24 -53.79
N GLY A 38 13.79 -28.17 -53.79
CA GLY A 38 12.42 -28.04 -53.29
C GLY A 38 12.29 -27.82 -51.78
N ASP A 39 13.08 -26.90 -51.23
CA ASP A 39 13.09 -26.54 -49.83
C ASP A 39 11.89 -25.65 -49.51
N ILE A 40 10.97 -26.23 -48.75
CA ILE A 40 9.75 -25.55 -48.34
C ILE A 40 10.10 -24.60 -47.18
N PRO A 41 9.78 -23.30 -47.26
CA PRO A 41 9.99 -22.38 -46.16
C PRO A 41 9.15 -22.76 -44.94
N VAL A 42 9.68 -22.52 -43.74
CA VAL A 42 8.94 -22.77 -42.49
C VAL A 42 7.97 -21.62 -42.20
N ASP A 43 6.69 -21.94 -42.05
CA ASP A 43 5.65 -21.03 -41.56
C ASP A 43 5.68 -20.97 -40.03
N ILE A 44 6.14 -19.83 -39.49
CA ILE A 44 6.30 -19.63 -38.06
C ILE A 44 5.11 -18.85 -37.50
N VAL A 45 4.24 -19.51 -36.76
CA VAL A 45 3.08 -18.89 -36.09
C VAL A 45 3.40 -18.64 -34.62
N VAL A 46 3.15 -17.42 -34.13
CA VAL A 46 3.47 -17.04 -32.75
C VAL A 46 2.26 -16.58 -31.95
N SER A 47 2.34 -16.83 -30.64
CA SER A 47 1.43 -16.29 -29.62
C SER A 47 2.20 -16.05 -28.32
N ARG A 48 1.66 -15.26 -27.40
CA ARG A 48 2.19 -15.10 -26.04
C ARG A 48 1.23 -15.65 -24.99
N SER A 49 1.78 -16.20 -23.92
CA SER A 49 1.04 -16.55 -22.71
C SER A 49 0.55 -15.29 -21.99
N THR A 50 -0.42 -15.44 -21.09
CA THR A 50 -0.72 -14.41 -20.10
C THR A 50 0.17 -14.59 -18.86
N PHE A 51 0.35 -13.53 -18.07
CA PHE A 51 0.98 -13.65 -16.75
C PHE A 51 0.14 -14.54 -15.84
N THR A 52 0.80 -15.40 -15.06
CA THR A 52 0.13 -16.16 -14.01
C THR A 52 -0.35 -15.21 -12.92
N GLY A 53 -1.61 -15.36 -12.48
CA GLY A 53 -2.25 -14.45 -11.53
C GLY A 53 -2.80 -13.15 -12.15
N ALA A 54 -2.86 -13.07 -13.48
CA ALA A 54 -3.60 -12.02 -14.19
C ALA A 54 -5.11 -12.21 -13.92
N GLY A 55 -5.63 -11.58 -12.87
CA GLY A 55 -7.06 -11.36 -12.67
C GLY A 55 -7.56 -10.10 -13.39
N ASP A 56 -8.67 -9.54 -12.93
CA ASP A 56 -9.21 -8.29 -13.45
C ASP A 56 -8.19 -7.15 -13.35
N GLY A 57 -7.77 -6.65 -14.52
CA GLY A 57 -6.78 -5.58 -14.66
C GLY A 57 -5.34 -6.01 -14.97
N GLY A 58 -5.06 -7.31 -15.18
CA GLY A 58 -3.78 -7.84 -15.68
C GLY A 58 -3.60 -7.73 -17.21
N GLU A 59 -2.39 -8.09 -17.72
CA GLU A 59 -2.19 -8.19 -19.19
C GLU A 59 -2.94 -9.44 -19.70
N THR A 60 -3.94 -9.24 -20.54
CA THR A 60 -4.66 -10.34 -21.22
C THR A 60 -4.31 -10.43 -22.70
N ASP A 61 -3.41 -9.57 -23.19
CA ASP A 61 -2.98 -9.59 -24.57
C ASP A 61 -2.16 -10.87 -24.85
N THR A 62 -2.64 -11.64 -25.82
CA THR A 62 -2.03 -12.89 -26.27
C THR A 62 -1.29 -12.73 -27.60
N LYS A 63 -1.26 -11.51 -28.16
CA LYS A 63 -0.63 -11.19 -29.43
C LYS A 63 0.55 -10.24 -29.24
N PHE A 64 1.38 -10.15 -30.28
CA PHE A 64 2.48 -9.19 -30.35
C PHE A 64 2.03 -7.89 -31.01
N THR A 65 2.77 -6.81 -30.75
CA THR A 65 2.57 -5.54 -31.47
C THR A 65 3.06 -5.68 -32.92
N PRO A 66 2.23 -5.31 -33.91
CA PRO A 66 2.67 -5.25 -35.31
C PRO A 66 3.99 -4.53 -35.51
N GLY A 67 4.87 -5.13 -36.31
CA GLY A 67 6.17 -4.58 -36.65
C GLY A 67 7.28 -4.84 -35.63
N CYS A 68 6.98 -5.50 -34.50
CA CYS A 68 8.01 -5.91 -33.56
C CYS A 68 8.89 -7.05 -34.16
N HIS A 69 10.13 -7.15 -33.68
CA HIS A 69 11.09 -8.13 -34.19
C HIS A 69 11.38 -9.24 -33.19
N ILE A 70 11.51 -10.46 -33.69
CA ILE A 70 11.73 -11.71 -32.95
C ILE A 70 12.98 -12.39 -33.53
N GLY A 71 13.86 -12.86 -32.67
CA GLY A 71 15.01 -13.69 -33.07
C GLY A 71 14.65 -15.16 -33.01
N VAL A 72 14.96 -15.91 -34.07
CA VAL A 72 14.69 -17.35 -34.18
C VAL A 72 15.99 -18.09 -34.47
N SER A 73 16.29 -19.14 -33.70
CA SER A 73 17.49 -19.96 -33.88
C SER A 73 17.12 -21.43 -33.95
N VAL A 74 17.69 -22.15 -34.91
CA VAL A 74 17.48 -23.59 -35.11
C VAL A 74 18.64 -24.35 -34.46
N GLY A 75 18.32 -25.25 -33.53
CA GLY A 75 19.30 -26.08 -32.84
C GLY A 75 20.10 -26.94 -33.83
N GLY A 76 21.42 -26.95 -33.68
CA GLY A 76 22.32 -27.71 -34.55
C GLY A 76 22.64 -27.05 -35.90
N SER A 77 21.99 -25.92 -36.25
CA SER A 77 22.27 -25.19 -37.49
C SER A 77 23.24 -24.03 -37.26
N ALA A 78 24.36 -24.00 -37.96
CA ALA A 78 25.24 -22.81 -37.97
C ALA A 78 24.67 -21.68 -38.84
N ALA A 79 23.85 -22.00 -39.83
CA ALA A 79 23.25 -21.05 -40.75
C ALA A 79 22.10 -20.26 -40.11
N TYR A 80 21.27 -20.92 -39.30
CA TYR A 80 20.09 -20.31 -38.70
C TYR A 80 20.31 -19.96 -37.22
N GLN A 81 21.19 -18.99 -36.99
CA GLN A 81 21.44 -18.40 -35.68
C GLN A 81 20.89 -16.97 -35.62
N ASN A 82 20.00 -16.72 -34.66
CA ASN A 82 19.40 -15.40 -34.42
C ASN A 82 18.78 -14.75 -35.68
N VAL A 83 18.08 -15.53 -36.50
CA VAL A 83 17.42 -15.03 -37.72
C VAL A 83 16.31 -14.06 -37.33
N GLN A 84 16.31 -12.87 -37.93
CA GLN A 84 15.36 -11.81 -37.62
C GLN A 84 14.05 -11.97 -38.37
N TYR A 85 12.97 -12.06 -37.61
CA TYR A 85 11.60 -12.07 -38.10
C TYR A 85 10.82 -10.87 -37.59
N LYS A 86 9.81 -10.44 -38.35
CA LYS A 86 8.91 -9.34 -38.04
C LYS A 86 7.48 -9.87 -37.85
N TYR A 87 6.82 -9.43 -36.79
CA TYR A 87 5.41 -9.73 -36.57
C TYR A 87 4.54 -8.87 -37.51
N PRO A 88 3.62 -9.46 -38.30
CA PRO A 88 2.90 -8.75 -39.35
C PRO A 88 1.79 -7.84 -38.78
N ALA A 89 1.24 -6.97 -39.64
CA ALA A 89 0.07 -6.14 -39.32
C ALA A 89 -1.25 -6.93 -39.31
N SER A 90 -1.31 -8.02 -40.08
CA SER A 90 -2.45 -8.94 -40.14
C SER A 90 -1.93 -10.39 -40.25
N GLY A 91 -2.71 -11.34 -39.71
CA GLY A 91 -2.28 -12.74 -39.56
C GLY A 91 -1.42 -12.98 -38.32
N SER A 92 -0.95 -14.21 -38.15
CA SER A 92 -0.16 -14.66 -36.99
C SER A 92 1.19 -15.27 -37.38
N ALA A 93 1.46 -15.39 -38.69
CA ALA A 93 2.70 -15.93 -39.23
C ALA A 93 3.77 -14.83 -39.34
N LEU A 94 4.98 -15.09 -38.87
CA LEU A 94 6.09 -14.16 -38.94
C LEU A 94 6.61 -13.98 -40.37
N VAL A 95 7.09 -12.78 -40.68
CA VAL A 95 7.70 -12.44 -41.96
C VAL A 95 9.21 -12.28 -41.77
N ALA A 96 10.02 -13.01 -42.54
CA ALA A 96 11.48 -12.88 -42.51
C ALA A 96 11.91 -11.47 -42.95
N VAL A 97 12.88 -10.87 -42.26
CA VAL A 97 13.43 -9.54 -42.60
C VAL A 97 14.61 -9.66 -43.59
N GLY A 98 15.19 -10.85 -43.72
CA GLY A 98 16.25 -11.17 -44.68
C GLY A 98 16.30 -12.67 -44.92
N GLU A 99 17.19 -13.36 -44.19
CA GLU A 99 17.31 -14.82 -44.16
C GLU A 99 15.97 -15.49 -43.78
N LYS A 100 15.58 -16.52 -44.53
CA LYS A 100 14.37 -17.32 -44.27
C LYS A 100 14.80 -18.74 -43.88
N ILE A 101 14.16 -19.31 -42.86
CA ILE A 101 14.42 -20.69 -42.44
C ILE A 101 13.64 -21.64 -43.36
N TYR A 102 14.36 -22.63 -43.90
CA TYR A 102 13.81 -23.67 -44.78
C TYR A 102 13.78 -25.03 -44.08
N CYS A 103 12.79 -25.85 -44.42
CA CYS A 103 12.48 -27.08 -43.70
C CYS A 103 13.47 -28.22 -43.97
N GLY A 104 14.11 -28.26 -45.15
CA GLY A 104 15.03 -29.29 -45.68
C GLY A 104 15.57 -30.32 -44.68
N GLU A 105 16.87 -30.25 -44.36
CA GLU A 105 17.50 -31.11 -43.34
C GLU A 105 17.06 -30.79 -41.90
N HIS A 106 16.19 -29.79 -41.70
CA HIS A 106 15.79 -29.28 -40.39
C HIS A 106 14.40 -29.75 -39.92
N SER A 107 13.78 -30.68 -40.66
CA SER A 107 12.56 -31.35 -40.23
C SER A 107 12.80 -32.03 -38.86
N ALA A 108 11.98 -31.70 -37.86
CA ALA A 108 12.13 -32.10 -36.45
C ALA A 108 13.27 -31.41 -35.64
N SER A 109 13.88 -30.34 -36.14
CA SER A 109 14.86 -29.56 -35.37
C SER A 109 14.19 -28.74 -34.26
N THR A 110 14.82 -28.69 -33.08
CA THR A 110 14.40 -27.84 -31.97
C THR A 110 14.67 -26.38 -32.31
N VAL A 111 13.69 -25.50 -32.09
CA VAL A 111 13.80 -24.06 -32.33
C VAL A 111 13.70 -23.31 -31.02
N LYS A 112 14.55 -22.30 -30.88
CA LYS A 112 14.55 -21.34 -29.78
C LYS A 112 14.22 -19.97 -30.34
N ALA A 113 13.30 -19.26 -29.71
CA ALA A 113 12.93 -17.92 -30.13
C ALA A 113 12.79 -16.97 -28.94
N TYR A 114 13.10 -15.70 -29.16
CA TYR A 114 13.03 -14.69 -28.11
C TYR A 114 12.59 -13.32 -28.64
N TYR A 115 12.06 -12.53 -27.72
CA TYR A 115 11.64 -11.15 -27.93
C TYR A 115 12.06 -10.31 -26.72
N PRO A 116 12.48 -9.04 -26.91
CA PRO A 116 12.71 -8.37 -28.19
C PRO A 116 13.97 -8.86 -28.91
N TYR A 117 13.97 -8.83 -30.24
CA TYR A 117 15.16 -9.14 -31.05
C TYR A 117 16.33 -8.19 -30.74
N ARG A 118 17.55 -8.75 -30.69
CA ARG A 118 18.81 -8.01 -30.60
C ARG A 118 19.81 -8.58 -31.62
N SER A 119 20.60 -7.72 -32.23
CA SER A 119 21.60 -8.15 -33.22
C SER A 119 22.78 -8.91 -32.60
N ASP A 120 23.06 -8.71 -31.31
CA ASP A 120 24.11 -9.39 -30.56
C ASP A 120 23.80 -10.86 -30.23
N GLY A 121 22.59 -11.34 -30.56
CA GLY A 121 22.21 -12.75 -30.42
C GLY A 121 22.08 -13.23 -28.98
N ALA A 122 22.01 -12.32 -27.99
CA ALA A 122 21.94 -12.65 -26.58
C ALA A 122 20.56 -13.23 -26.19
N TYR A 123 20.37 -14.53 -26.46
CA TYR A 123 19.18 -15.31 -26.09
C TYR A 123 18.96 -15.41 -24.57
N SER A 124 20.03 -15.21 -23.78
CA SER A 124 20.07 -15.51 -22.34
C SER A 124 19.85 -14.32 -21.42
N THR A 125 19.87 -13.08 -21.92
CA THR A 125 19.77 -11.90 -21.07
C THR A 125 18.38 -11.29 -21.13
N ALA A 126 17.57 -11.51 -20.10
CA ALA A 126 16.38 -10.68 -19.88
C ALA A 126 16.86 -9.23 -19.67
N PHE A 127 16.22 -8.28 -20.32
CA PHE A 127 16.59 -6.87 -20.28
C PHE A 127 15.33 -6.05 -20.04
N VAL A 128 15.45 -5.03 -19.19
CA VAL A 128 14.38 -4.07 -18.93
C VAL A 128 14.88 -2.67 -19.22
N GLU A 129 14.06 -1.90 -19.94
CA GLU A 129 14.34 -0.49 -20.19
C GLU A 129 14.31 0.28 -18.86
N ALA A 130 15.24 1.22 -18.72
CA ALA A 130 15.23 2.17 -17.61
C ALA A 130 13.98 3.06 -17.66
N ASP A 131 13.53 3.41 -18.86
CA ASP A 131 12.31 4.18 -19.08
C ASP A 131 11.24 3.34 -19.78
N GLN A 132 10.30 2.80 -19.01
CA GLN A 132 9.12 2.07 -19.49
C GLN A 132 7.88 2.97 -19.61
N SER A 133 8.02 4.30 -19.59
CA SER A 133 6.87 5.21 -19.59
C SER A 133 6.12 5.29 -20.92
N SER A 134 6.74 4.84 -22.02
CA SER A 134 6.08 4.65 -23.32
C SER A 134 5.62 3.20 -23.49
N SER A 135 4.57 2.99 -24.31
CA SER A 135 4.10 1.65 -24.66
C SER A 135 5.23 0.82 -25.26
N ASP A 136 6.01 1.40 -26.17
CA ASP A 136 7.06 0.71 -26.91
C ASP A 136 8.16 0.21 -25.97
N ASN A 137 8.60 1.04 -25.03
CA ASN A 137 9.64 0.64 -24.08
C ASN A 137 9.11 -0.33 -23.02
N TYR A 138 7.85 -0.17 -22.59
CA TYR A 138 7.18 -1.14 -21.71
C TYR A 138 7.15 -2.52 -22.35
N TYR A 139 6.67 -2.63 -23.60
CA TYR A 139 6.61 -3.92 -24.30
C TYR A 139 8.01 -4.46 -24.63
N LYS A 140 8.98 -3.63 -25.01
CA LYS A 140 10.39 -4.06 -25.15
C LYS A 140 10.99 -4.61 -23.86
N SER A 141 10.54 -4.12 -22.71
CA SER A 141 10.99 -4.61 -21.39
C SER A 141 10.34 -5.93 -20.99
N ASP A 142 9.27 -6.35 -21.68
CA ASP A 142 8.64 -7.65 -21.46
C ASP A 142 9.37 -8.71 -22.28
N ALA A 143 10.54 -9.15 -21.76
CA ALA A 143 11.31 -10.20 -22.38
C ALA A 143 10.50 -11.51 -22.43
N LEU A 144 10.42 -12.12 -23.61
CA LEU A 144 9.69 -13.36 -23.85
C LEU A 144 10.61 -14.41 -24.48
N ALA A 145 10.39 -15.69 -24.17
CA ALA A 145 11.05 -16.80 -24.87
C ALA A 145 10.08 -17.93 -25.19
N ALA A 146 10.36 -18.65 -26.27
CA ALA A 146 9.63 -19.83 -26.68
C ALA A 146 10.60 -20.91 -27.16
N ASN A 147 10.22 -22.16 -26.96
CA ASN A 147 10.83 -23.29 -27.62
C ASN A 147 9.76 -24.00 -28.46
N GLY A 148 10.15 -24.58 -29.58
CA GLY A 148 9.27 -25.36 -30.45
C GLY A 148 10.05 -26.37 -31.29
N THR A 149 9.35 -27.07 -32.15
CA THR A 149 9.92 -28.05 -33.08
C THR A 149 9.28 -27.84 -34.44
N ILE A 150 10.10 -27.84 -35.49
CA ILE A 150 9.61 -27.73 -36.88
C ILE A 150 8.97 -29.06 -37.27
N SER A 151 7.73 -29.01 -37.78
CA SER A 151 7.00 -30.19 -38.25
C SER A 151 6.29 -29.86 -39.57
N ASN A 152 6.62 -30.58 -40.65
CA ASN A 152 6.01 -30.43 -41.97
C ASN A 152 5.93 -28.96 -42.43
N SER A 153 7.05 -28.24 -42.35
CA SER A 153 7.16 -26.82 -42.72
C SER A 153 6.31 -25.86 -41.88
N ALA A 154 5.78 -26.31 -40.73
CA ALA A 154 5.08 -25.47 -39.78
C ALA A 154 5.81 -25.44 -38.43
N LEU A 155 5.79 -24.27 -37.78
CA LEU A 155 6.31 -24.07 -36.44
C LEU A 155 5.35 -23.21 -35.62
N GLY A 156 4.80 -23.78 -34.56
CA GLY A 156 4.03 -23.03 -33.55
C GLY A 156 4.91 -22.67 -32.35
N LEU A 157 4.97 -21.37 -32.00
CA LEU A 157 5.69 -20.89 -30.83
C LEU A 157 4.75 -20.19 -29.86
N ARG A 158 4.71 -20.69 -28.62
CA ARG A 158 4.02 -20.04 -27.51
C ARG A 158 5.05 -19.42 -26.56
N PHE A 159 5.12 -18.10 -26.58
CA PHE A 159 6.06 -17.33 -25.79
C PHE A 159 5.63 -17.21 -24.34
N ALA A 160 6.56 -17.48 -23.43
CA ALA A 160 6.42 -17.28 -21.99
C ALA A 160 7.16 -16.01 -21.55
N HIS A 161 6.58 -15.30 -20.58
CA HIS A 161 7.20 -14.12 -19.96
C HIS A 161 8.41 -14.51 -19.14
N ARG A 162 9.54 -13.83 -19.39
CA ARG A 162 10.80 -13.98 -18.64
C ARG A 162 10.91 -12.97 -17.49
N MET A 163 9.98 -12.01 -17.43
CA MET A 163 9.94 -10.97 -16.40
C MET A 163 8.86 -11.24 -15.37
N ALA A 164 8.97 -10.60 -14.20
CA ALA A 164 7.84 -10.43 -13.30
C ALA A 164 7.10 -9.14 -13.68
N LYS A 165 5.77 -9.15 -13.62
CA LYS A 165 4.96 -7.94 -13.81
C LYS A 165 4.54 -7.40 -12.46
N VAL A 166 4.74 -6.11 -12.24
CA VAL A 166 4.16 -5.41 -11.10
C VAL A 166 3.08 -4.45 -11.56
N ILE A 167 1.94 -4.48 -10.88
CA ILE A 167 0.89 -3.48 -10.96
C ILE A 167 0.80 -2.86 -9.59
N PHE A 168 0.79 -1.55 -9.53
CA PHE A 168 0.59 -0.84 -8.27
C PHE A 168 -0.52 0.18 -8.43
N THR A 169 -1.39 0.19 -7.43
CA THR A 169 -2.52 1.10 -7.34
C THR A 169 -2.36 1.98 -6.12
N PHE A 170 -2.82 3.22 -6.26
CA PHE A 170 -2.76 4.22 -5.21
C PHE A 170 -4.17 4.65 -4.84
N ASN A 171 -4.41 4.86 -3.55
CA ASN A 171 -5.67 5.45 -3.08
C ASN A 171 -5.80 6.95 -3.42
N GLU A 172 -4.72 7.57 -3.90
CA GLU A 172 -4.62 9.00 -4.22
C GLU A 172 -3.83 9.23 -5.52
N ASP A 173 -3.96 10.41 -6.12
CA ASP A 173 -3.33 10.75 -7.39
C ASP A 173 -1.82 10.93 -7.24
N VAL A 174 -1.05 10.20 -8.03
CA VAL A 174 0.42 10.24 -8.06
C VAL A 174 0.89 10.84 -9.37
N THR A 175 1.84 11.77 -9.28
CA THR A 175 2.37 12.50 -10.44
C THR A 175 3.64 11.85 -11.00
N GLU A 176 4.48 11.29 -10.15
CA GLU A 176 5.74 10.65 -10.54
C GLU A 176 5.95 9.36 -9.75
N VAL A 177 6.44 8.32 -10.42
CA VAL A 177 6.91 7.08 -9.78
C VAL A 177 8.26 6.70 -10.36
N THR A 178 9.16 6.22 -9.52
CA THR A 178 10.42 5.59 -9.90
C THR A 178 10.60 4.34 -9.06
N ILE A 179 10.73 3.20 -9.69
CA ILE A 179 11.00 1.93 -9.01
C ILE A 179 12.52 1.82 -8.85
N LEU A 180 12.98 1.54 -7.64
CA LEU A 180 14.37 1.24 -7.35
C LEU A 180 14.61 -0.24 -7.66
N ASN A 181 15.37 -0.51 -8.71
CA ASN A 181 15.65 -1.86 -9.15
C ASN A 181 16.83 -2.40 -8.34
N GLN A 182 16.58 -3.37 -7.45
CA GLN A 182 17.54 -3.78 -6.42
C GLN A 182 18.39 -5.01 -6.79
N SER A 183 18.06 -5.72 -7.87
CA SER A 183 18.77 -6.94 -8.27
C SER A 183 19.55 -6.71 -9.57
N LEU A 184 20.87 -6.69 -9.46
CA LEU A 184 21.82 -6.79 -10.59
C LEU A 184 22.49 -8.17 -10.69
N ASN A 185 22.15 -9.12 -9.81
CA ASN A 185 23.01 -10.25 -9.49
C ASN A 185 22.52 -11.62 -10.01
N THR A 186 21.81 -11.68 -11.13
CA THR A 186 21.67 -12.94 -11.86
C THR A 186 22.38 -12.81 -13.21
N SER A 187 23.20 -13.80 -13.55
CA SER A 187 24.01 -13.86 -14.78
C SER A 187 23.18 -13.81 -16.09
N ALA A 188 21.85 -13.76 -15.96
CA ALA A 188 20.87 -13.76 -17.02
C ALA A 188 20.06 -12.45 -17.11
N VAL A 189 20.31 -11.43 -16.26
CA VAL A 189 19.50 -10.19 -16.28
C VAL A 189 20.32 -8.95 -15.92
N THR A 190 20.58 -8.09 -16.92
CA THR A 190 21.14 -6.75 -16.72
C THR A 190 20.03 -5.71 -16.76
N GLY A 191 19.79 -5.00 -15.66
CA GLY A 191 18.78 -3.94 -15.57
C GLY A 191 19.38 -2.61 -15.11
N SER A 192 18.75 -1.49 -15.45
CA SER A 192 19.03 -0.17 -14.86
C SER A 192 18.79 -0.19 -13.35
N SER A 193 19.54 0.58 -12.55
CA SER A 193 19.33 0.73 -11.10
C SER A 193 17.99 1.39 -10.73
N SER A 194 17.31 1.98 -11.71
CA SER A 194 15.99 2.59 -11.55
C SER A 194 15.12 2.41 -12.80
N ILE A 195 13.82 2.21 -12.60
CA ILE A 195 12.83 2.05 -13.66
C ILE A 195 11.78 3.16 -13.53
N LYS A 196 11.55 3.90 -14.61
CA LYS A 196 10.40 4.79 -14.76
C LYS A 196 9.23 3.99 -15.35
N PRO A 197 8.18 3.70 -14.56
CA PRO A 197 7.12 2.78 -14.94
C PRO A 197 6.13 3.38 -15.94
N TYR A 198 5.34 2.53 -16.57
CA TYR A 198 4.23 2.90 -17.44
C TYR A 198 3.05 3.42 -16.62
N ARG A 199 2.53 4.60 -16.97
CA ARG A 199 1.37 5.22 -16.33
C ARG A 199 0.09 4.83 -17.06
N GLU A 200 -0.76 4.00 -16.45
CA GLU A 200 -2.12 3.76 -16.97
C GLU A 200 -3.07 4.88 -16.56
N SER A 201 -2.94 5.40 -15.34
CA SER A 201 -3.68 6.56 -14.86
C SER A 201 -2.92 7.24 -13.71
N ALA A 202 -3.45 8.32 -13.15
CA ALA A 202 -2.88 8.95 -11.95
C ALA A 202 -2.77 7.98 -10.75
N ARG A 203 -3.59 6.93 -10.70
CA ARG A 203 -3.67 5.98 -9.58
C ARG A 203 -3.25 4.57 -9.94
N LYS A 204 -2.89 4.29 -11.19
CA LYS A 204 -2.54 2.94 -11.63
C LYS A 204 -1.33 2.98 -12.57
N TRP A 205 -0.36 2.15 -12.24
CA TRP A 205 0.93 2.10 -12.92
C TRP A 205 1.41 0.66 -12.99
N LYS A 206 2.28 0.37 -13.97
CA LYS A 206 2.82 -0.97 -14.18
C LYS A 206 4.26 -0.93 -14.68
N ALA A 207 4.99 -2.01 -14.43
CA ALA A 207 6.32 -2.22 -14.97
C ALA A 207 6.66 -3.70 -15.08
N CYS A 208 7.56 -4.03 -16.00
CA CYS A 208 8.28 -5.30 -16.01
C CYS A 208 9.51 -5.17 -15.12
N ILE A 209 9.67 -6.12 -14.20
CA ILE A 209 10.72 -6.17 -13.18
C ILE A 209 11.49 -7.48 -13.31
N VAL A 210 12.80 -7.39 -13.09
CA VAL A 210 13.70 -8.54 -12.98
C VAL A 210 13.23 -9.49 -11.87
N PRO A 211 12.98 -10.78 -12.15
CA PRO A 211 12.67 -11.76 -11.11
C PRO A 211 13.79 -11.87 -10.07
N GLY A 212 13.42 -12.30 -8.86
CA GLY A 212 14.32 -12.50 -7.71
C GLY A 212 14.19 -11.43 -6.63
N GLN A 213 13.50 -10.31 -6.89
CA GLN A 213 13.33 -9.26 -5.89
C GLN A 213 12.40 -9.66 -4.77
N THR A 214 12.87 -9.59 -3.53
CA THR A 214 12.07 -9.83 -2.32
C THR A 214 11.29 -8.59 -1.88
N GLN A 215 11.57 -7.43 -2.48
CA GLN A 215 10.93 -6.16 -2.18
C GLN A 215 10.78 -5.31 -3.45
N LEU A 216 9.64 -4.65 -3.60
CA LEU A 216 9.46 -3.54 -4.53
C LEU A 216 9.70 -2.23 -3.77
N LYS A 217 10.75 -1.49 -4.11
CA LYS A 217 11.00 -0.16 -3.56
C LYS A 217 10.65 0.90 -4.60
N MET A 218 9.93 1.94 -4.19
CA MET A 218 9.42 2.97 -5.07
C MET A 218 9.60 4.35 -4.45
N ASN A 219 10.06 5.30 -5.25
CA ASN A 219 9.99 6.72 -4.96
C ASN A 219 8.77 7.27 -5.69
N CYS A 220 7.82 7.84 -4.96
CA CYS A 220 6.57 8.35 -5.49
C CYS A 220 6.41 9.83 -5.15
N LYS A 221 5.76 10.60 -6.03
CA LYS A 221 5.44 12.01 -5.77
C LYS A 221 3.93 12.23 -5.80
N LYS A 222 3.40 12.81 -4.74
CA LYS A 222 1.98 13.16 -4.57
C LYS A 222 1.88 14.57 -4.01
N GLY A 223 1.06 15.42 -4.62
CA GLY A 223 0.86 16.80 -4.15
C GLY A 223 2.16 17.61 -4.01
N GLY A 224 3.17 17.32 -4.83
CA GLY A 224 4.51 17.93 -4.74
C GLY A 224 5.48 17.27 -3.75
N ALA A 225 4.98 16.48 -2.79
CA ALA A 225 5.80 15.78 -1.80
C ALA A 225 6.30 14.42 -2.29
N LYS A 226 7.50 14.03 -1.87
CA LYS A 226 8.13 12.73 -2.20
C LYS A 226 7.92 11.72 -1.06
N PHE A 227 7.66 10.47 -1.43
CA PHE A 227 7.41 9.35 -0.52
C PHE A 227 8.21 8.13 -0.98
N GLU A 228 8.78 7.41 -0.01
CA GLU A 228 9.46 6.14 -0.25
C GLU A 228 8.55 4.99 0.20
N ILE A 229 8.24 4.09 -0.72
CA ILE A 229 7.33 2.97 -0.48
C ILE A 229 8.11 1.67 -0.68
N THR A 230 7.99 0.77 0.30
CA THR A 230 8.55 -0.59 0.21
C THR A 230 7.43 -1.60 0.35
N CYS A 231 7.25 -2.46 -0.65
CA CYS A 231 6.31 -3.58 -0.61
C CYS A 231 7.09 -4.90 -0.56
N ASN A 232 6.90 -5.68 0.50
CA ASN A 232 7.56 -6.97 0.64
C ASN A 232 6.84 -8.06 -0.19
N VAL A 233 7.62 -8.93 -0.81
CA VAL A 233 7.15 -10.10 -1.56
C VAL A 233 7.75 -11.35 -0.92
N GLY A 234 6.96 -12.08 -0.14
CA GLY A 234 7.39 -13.33 0.47
C GLY A 234 7.83 -14.33 -0.60
N GLY A 235 9.07 -14.83 -0.51
CA GLY A 235 9.65 -15.78 -1.47
C GLY A 235 10.23 -15.16 -2.76
N GLY A 236 10.15 -13.83 -2.92
CA GLY A 236 10.65 -13.14 -4.10
C GLY A 236 9.67 -13.09 -5.28
N MET A 237 9.87 -12.13 -6.17
CA MET A 237 9.14 -12.02 -7.44
C MET A 237 9.64 -13.09 -8.40
N VAL A 238 8.73 -13.87 -9.00
CA VAL A 238 9.10 -14.96 -9.92
C VAL A 238 8.78 -14.62 -11.37
N GLU A 239 9.52 -15.26 -12.26
CA GLU A 239 9.33 -15.20 -13.71
C GLU A 239 7.88 -15.52 -14.11
N GLY A 240 7.32 -14.73 -15.02
CA GLY A 240 6.00 -14.94 -15.62
C GLY A 240 4.80 -14.76 -14.67
N LYS A 241 5.02 -14.19 -13.49
CA LYS A 241 3.96 -13.90 -12.51
C LYS A 241 3.66 -12.41 -12.38
N GLN A 242 2.38 -12.09 -12.18
CA GLN A 242 1.91 -10.75 -11.86
C GLN A 242 1.79 -10.56 -10.34
N TYR A 243 2.22 -9.39 -9.86
CA TYR A 243 2.08 -8.95 -8.48
C TYR A 243 1.32 -7.63 -8.44
N THR A 244 0.25 -7.58 -7.64
CA THR A 244 -0.55 -6.36 -7.46
C THR A 244 -0.30 -5.78 -6.06
N PHE A 245 0.11 -4.52 -5.99
CA PHE A 245 0.33 -3.79 -4.75
C PHE A 245 -0.67 -2.66 -4.62
N ASN A 246 -1.35 -2.60 -3.47
CA ASN A 246 -2.29 -1.52 -3.17
C ASN A 246 -1.66 -0.61 -2.12
N VAL A 247 -1.22 0.57 -2.54
CA VAL A 247 -0.62 1.57 -1.68
C VAL A 247 -1.72 2.46 -1.14
N ASN A 248 -2.02 2.31 0.15
CA ASN A 248 -3.04 3.08 0.86
C ASN A 248 -2.47 3.83 2.09
N LYS A 249 -1.17 3.73 2.33
CA LYS A 249 -0.47 4.37 3.45
C LYS A 249 0.81 5.03 2.92
N TRP A 250 0.95 6.31 3.23
CA TRP A 250 2.02 7.17 2.72
C TRP A 250 2.93 7.58 3.87
N LYS A 251 4.06 6.89 4.06
CA LYS A 251 5.02 7.20 5.12
C LYS A 251 6.09 8.17 4.61
N ASN A 252 6.44 9.15 5.43
CA ASN A 252 7.58 10.03 5.19
C ASN A 252 8.91 9.31 5.49
N LYS A 253 10.04 9.99 5.26
CA LYS A 253 11.40 9.44 5.49
C LYS A 253 11.64 8.97 6.93
N ASP A 254 10.91 9.53 7.89
CA ASP A 254 11.03 9.22 9.32
C ASP A 254 10.09 8.06 9.72
N GLY A 255 9.37 7.47 8.75
CA GLY A 255 8.49 6.33 8.94
C GLY A 255 7.09 6.68 9.45
N HIS A 256 6.73 7.97 9.47
CA HIS A 256 5.43 8.45 9.94
C HIS A 256 4.48 8.72 8.76
N ILE A 257 3.20 8.44 8.95
CA ILE A 257 2.14 8.87 8.03
C ILE A 257 1.82 10.34 8.37
N PRO A 258 2.15 11.32 7.50
CA PRO A 258 1.83 12.71 7.75
C PRO A 258 0.33 12.94 7.56
N TRP A 259 -0.27 13.73 8.45
CA TRP A 259 -1.65 14.19 8.33
C TRP A 259 -1.73 15.68 8.68
N ASP A 260 -2.41 16.45 7.85
CA ASP A 260 -2.76 17.84 8.15
C ASP A 260 -4.21 17.89 8.60
N LEU A 261 -4.44 18.14 9.89
CA LEU A 261 -5.77 18.15 10.49
C LEU A 261 -6.62 19.34 9.99
N SER A 262 -6.05 20.30 9.27
CA SER A 262 -6.80 21.36 8.59
C SER A 262 -7.64 20.84 7.42
N VAL A 263 -7.26 19.71 6.79
CA VAL A 263 -7.96 19.20 5.60
C VAL A 263 -9.09 18.22 5.92
N GLY A 264 -9.12 17.68 7.14
CA GLY A 264 -10.17 16.77 7.59
C GLY A 264 -9.81 16.01 8.87
N SER A 265 -10.82 15.38 9.47
CA SER A 265 -10.64 14.48 10.61
C SER A 265 -9.84 13.22 10.25
N LEU A 266 -9.12 12.68 11.22
CA LEU A 266 -8.29 11.49 11.07
C LEU A 266 -8.84 10.31 11.88
N THR A 267 -9.08 9.19 11.20
CA THR A 267 -9.38 7.91 11.85
C THR A 267 -8.18 6.98 11.73
N ILE A 268 -7.67 6.52 12.88
CA ILE A 268 -6.52 5.64 13.01
C ILE A 268 -6.97 4.23 13.36
N VAL A 269 -6.49 3.26 12.57
CA VAL A 269 -6.71 1.83 12.78
C VAL A 269 -5.36 1.12 12.75
N GLY A 270 -5.03 0.38 13.82
CA GLY A 270 -3.83 -0.43 13.91
C GLY A 270 -2.65 0.31 14.55
N ASN A 271 -1.43 -0.06 14.16
CA ASN A 271 -0.21 0.25 14.92
C ASN A 271 0.77 1.18 14.19
N ASP A 272 0.34 1.82 13.12
CA ASP A 272 1.22 2.73 12.38
C ASP A 272 1.57 3.99 13.18
N SER A 273 2.63 4.67 12.75
CA SER A 273 3.02 5.96 13.32
C SER A 273 2.48 7.11 12.48
N TYR A 274 1.96 8.14 13.12
CA TYR A 274 1.35 9.31 12.48
C TYR A 274 2.04 10.59 12.95
N TYR A 275 2.27 11.52 12.04
CA TYR A 275 2.75 12.87 12.35
C TYR A 275 1.66 13.88 11.98
N ILE A 276 0.95 14.38 12.98
CA ILE A 276 -0.26 15.20 12.80
C ILE A 276 0.09 16.67 13.03
N THR A 277 -0.17 17.47 12.00
CA THR A 277 0.05 18.92 11.98
C THR A 277 -1.26 19.64 11.70
N GLN A 278 -1.23 20.98 11.79
CA GLN A 278 -2.34 21.83 11.37
C GLN A 278 -1.78 23.03 10.61
N SER A 279 -2.04 23.09 9.30
CA SER A 279 -1.53 24.20 8.46
C SER A 279 -2.33 25.49 8.61
N SER A 280 -3.60 25.41 8.99
CA SER A 280 -4.47 26.57 9.22
C SER A 280 -4.12 27.27 10.51
N SER A 281 -3.99 28.59 10.47
CA SER A 281 -3.72 29.44 11.65
C SER A 281 -4.91 29.57 12.63
N GLY A 282 -6.11 29.16 12.23
CA GLY A 282 -7.32 29.21 13.05
C GLY A 282 -7.56 27.97 13.90
N THR A 283 -8.73 27.89 14.52
CA THR A 283 -9.20 26.68 15.21
C THR A 283 -9.86 25.74 14.20
N THR A 284 -9.56 24.43 14.26
CA THR A 284 -10.22 23.42 13.42
C THR A 284 -11.31 22.66 14.18
N GLY A 285 -12.41 22.33 13.50
CA GLY A 285 -13.45 21.42 13.99
C GLY A 285 -13.19 19.93 13.69
N ASN A 286 -12.08 19.64 13.00
CA ASN A 286 -11.66 18.28 12.69
C ASN A 286 -11.06 17.59 13.92
N ASN A 287 -11.22 16.28 14.03
CA ASN A 287 -10.82 15.51 15.20
C ASN A 287 -9.91 14.33 14.87
N ILE A 288 -9.35 13.72 15.92
CA ILE A 288 -8.54 12.52 15.83
C ILE A 288 -9.29 11.39 16.55
N THR A 289 -9.48 10.26 15.87
CA THR A 289 -10.11 9.07 16.45
C THR A 289 -9.17 7.86 16.31
N VAL A 290 -8.81 7.24 17.43
CA VAL A 290 -8.11 5.95 17.46
C VAL A 290 -9.14 4.86 17.73
N VAL A 291 -9.39 4.01 16.72
CA VAL A 291 -10.40 2.95 16.82
C VAL A 291 -9.86 1.76 17.62
N ASN A 292 -8.62 1.34 17.35
CA ASN A 292 -7.92 0.26 18.04
C ASN A 292 -6.41 0.27 17.70
N GLY A 293 -5.63 -0.52 18.42
CA GLY A 293 -4.20 -0.73 18.20
C GLY A 293 -3.32 0.04 19.19
N ALA A 294 -2.03 0.05 18.92
CA ALA A 294 -1.03 0.79 19.69
C ALA A 294 -0.24 1.74 18.78
N PRO A 295 -0.90 2.71 18.12
CA PRO A 295 -0.22 3.64 17.23
C PRO A 295 0.67 4.61 18.01
N THR A 296 1.69 5.13 17.33
CA THR A 296 2.47 6.27 17.83
C THR A 296 2.04 7.54 17.10
N ILE A 297 1.53 8.53 17.83
CA ILE A 297 0.90 9.72 17.28
C ILE A 297 1.68 10.96 17.73
N TYR A 298 2.33 11.65 16.81
CA TYR A 298 2.93 12.96 17.08
C TYR A 298 1.87 14.03 16.86
N ILE A 299 1.69 14.91 17.84
CA ILE A 299 0.83 16.10 17.71
C ILE A 299 1.69 17.35 17.73
N ASP A 300 1.58 18.14 16.67
CA ASP A 300 2.49 19.25 16.40
C ASP A 300 1.72 20.51 15.96
N GLY A 301 1.57 21.46 16.88
CA GLY A 301 0.96 22.76 16.59
C GLY A 301 -0.56 22.71 16.41
N LEU A 302 -1.24 21.74 17.03
CA LEU A 302 -2.69 21.58 16.86
C LEU A 302 -3.49 22.62 17.65
N ASN A 303 -4.56 23.13 17.07
CA ASN A 303 -5.55 23.99 17.72
C ASN A 303 -6.97 23.52 17.35
N VAL A 304 -7.46 22.55 18.12
CA VAL A 304 -8.71 21.82 17.84
C VAL A 304 -9.82 22.28 18.78
N SER A 305 -11.00 22.54 18.21
CA SER A 305 -12.26 22.69 18.93
C SER A 305 -13.35 21.93 18.19
N ALA A 306 -13.58 20.68 18.59
CA ALA A 306 -14.51 19.76 17.94
C ALA A 306 -15.46 19.15 18.97
N GLY A 307 -16.49 18.41 18.53
CA GLY A 307 -17.41 17.71 19.44
C GLY A 307 -16.66 16.86 20.47
N ILE A 308 -15.84 15.94 19.97
CA ILE A 308 -14.73 15.30 20.70
C ILE A 308 -13.44 15.61 19.94
N ALA A 309 -12.46 16.26 20.58
CA ALA A 309 -11.20 16.65 19.91
C ALA A 309 -10.27 15.47 19.63
N PHE A 310 -10.09 14.59 20.61
CA PHE A 310 -9.29 13.38 20.48
C PHE A 310 -9.96 12.21 21.20
N HIS A 311 -10.46 11.23 20.46
CA HIS A 311 -11.12 10.03 20.99
C HIS A 311 -10.25 8.79 20.82
N ILE A 312 -9.97 8.09 21.93
CA ILE A 312 -9.36 6.76 21.92
C ILE A 312 -10.46 5.77 22.31
N GLN A 313 -11.01 5.08 21.32
CA GLN A 313 -12.13 4.15 21.51
C GLN A 313 -11.66 2.84 22.14
N ASN A 314 -10.50 2.35 21.68
CA ASN A 314 -9.85 1.13 22.16
C ASN A 314 -8.34 1.20 21.89
N GLY A 315 -7.57 0.36 22.59
CA GLY A 315 -6.15 0.19 22.36
C GLY A 315 -5.24 0.94 23.34
N ASN A 316 -3.97 1.06 22.96
CA ASN A 316 -2.88 1.53 23.81
C ASN A 316 -1.96 2.54 23.07
N PRO A 317 -2.48 3.68 22.56
CA PRO A 317 -1.67 4.64 21.82
C PRO A 317 -0.61 5.34 22.67
N THR A 318 0.50 5.69 22.02
CA THR A 318 1.46 6.66 22.54
C THR A 318 1.32 7.99 21.80
N VAL A 319 0.95 9.05 22.51
CA VAL A 319 0.86 10.42 22.00
C VAL A 319 2.14 11.18 22.34
N ARG A 320 2.88 11.61 21.32
CA ARG A 320 4.09 12.43 21.43
C ARG A 320 3.77 13.90 21.20
N VAL A 321 3.87 14.71 22.25
CA VAL A 321 3.63 16.15 22.24
C VAL A 321 4.90 16.87 21.80
N VAL A 322 4.85 17.51 20.63
CA VAL A 322 6.02 18.19 20.02
C VAL A 322 6.03 19.67 20.38
N ASN A 323 5.16 20.47 19.77
CA ASN A 323 5.01 21.90 20.04
C ASN A 323 3.83 22.15 21.00
N SER A 324 3.33 23.39 21.06
CA SER A 324 2.11 23.72 21.80
C SER A 324 0.89 23.20 21.05
N ASN A 325 0.04 22.46 21.76
CA ASN A 325 -1.17 21.85 21.23
C ASN A 325 -2.36 22.19 22.14
N THR A 326 -3.51 22.49 21.55
CA THR A 326 -4.80 22.67 22.24
C THR A 326 -5.82 21.70 21.66
N LEU A 327 -6.39 20.86 22.53
CA LEU A 327 -7.44 19.90 22.21
C LEU A 327 -8.66 20.20 23.07
N LYS A 328 -9.65 20.88 22.48
CA LYS A 328 -10.88 21.29 23.16
C LYS A 328 -12.08 20.51 22.63
N SER A 329 -12.75 19.78 23.51
CA SER A 329 -14.02 19.15 23.21
C SER A 329 -15.17 20.09 23.53
N THR A 330 -16.22 20.10 22.71
CA THR A 330 -17.38 20.98 22.87
C THR A 330 -18.64 20.24 23.29
N ASP A 331 -18.72 18.93 23.03
CA ASP A 331 -19.91 18.15 23.31
C ASP A 331 -20.09 17.92 24.81
N TYR A 332 -21.34 17.77 25.21
CA TYR A 332 -21.70 17.44 26.58
C TYR A 332 -21.11 16.08 26.98
N GLY A 333 -20.30 16.08 28.03
CA GLY A 333 -19.65 14.89 28.56
C GLY A 333 -18.39 14.45 27.82
N ALA A 334 -17.99 15.16 26.76
CA ALA A 334 -16.80 14.83 25.99
C ALA A 334 -15.53 15.35 26.66
N SER A 335 -14.58 14.47 26.94
CA SER A 335 -13.27 14.88 27.46
C SER A 335 -12.41 15.50 26.35
N GLY A 336 -11.49 16.42 26.70
CA GLY A 336 -10.55 17.00 25.72
C GLY A 336 -9.70 15.93 25.03
N ILE A 337 -9.24 14.96 25.82
CA ILE A 337 -8.84 13.63 25.35
C ILE A 337 -9.76 12.59 25.99
N GLN A 338 -10.59 11.94 25.19
CA GLN A 338 -11.59 10.98 25.62
C GLN A 338 -11.08 9.55 25.53
N LEU A 339 -11.19 8.84 26.64
CA LEU A 339 -10.75 7.45 26.77
C LEU A 339 -11.95 6.50 26.87
N GLY A 340 -11.99 5.56 25.95
CA GLY A 340 -12.94 4.47 25.89
C GLY A 340 -14.19 4.70 25.07
N ASN A 341 -14.78 3.57 24.71
CA ASN A 341 -16.20 3.35 24.48
C ASN A 341 -16.79 2.47 25.60
N ASP A 342 -18.10 2.26 25.59
CA ASP A 342 -18.78 1.37 26.53
C ASP A 342 -18.08 -0.01 26.59
N TRP A 343 -17.79 -0.48 27.81
CA TRP A 343 -17.20 -1.80 28.08
C TRP A 343 -15.81 -2.05 27.46
N THR A 344 -15.04 -0.99 27.22
CA THR A 344 -13.65 -1.10 26.74
C THR A 344 -12.63 -0.87 27.86
N SER A 345 -11.41 -1.33 27.62
CA SER A 345 -10.23 -1.09 28.47
C SER A 345 -9.02 -0.79 27.59
N GLY A 346 -8.00 -0.16 28.17
CA GLY A 346 -6.82 0.23 27.42
C GLY A 346 -5.97 1.22 28.19
N SER A 347 -5.08 1.91 27.48
CA SER A 347 -4.23 2.91 28.10
C SER A 347 -3.87 4.02 27.13
N ILE A 348 -3.50 5.17 27.66
CA ILE A 348 -2.83 6.22 26.90
C ILE A 348 -1.48 6.50 27.54
N LYS A 349 -0.44 6.61 26.71
CA LYS A 349 0.84 7.19 27.11
C LYS A 349 1.01 8.54 26.42
N ILE A 350 1.12 9.62 27.19
CA ILE A 350 1.40 10.97 26.70
C ILE A 350 2.85 11.30 27.06
N VAL A 351 3.68 11.61 26.06
CA VAL A 351 5.11 11.88 26.27
C VAL A 351 5.62 13.00 25.36
N GLY A 352 6.78 13.58 25.65
CA GLY A 352 7.48 14.50 24.74
C GLY A 352 7.59 15.92 25.28
N SER A 353 8.52 16.71 24.77
CA SER A 353 8.91 18.00 25.37
C SER A 353 7.92 19.15 25.19
N GLY A 354 6.84 18.94 24.44
CA GLY A 354 5.87 19.98 24.11
C GLY A 354 4.88 20.31 25.23
N LYS A 355 3.95 21.21 24.90
CA LYS A 355 2.85 21.63 25.77
C LYS A 355 1.53 21.12 25.21
N LEU A 356 0.77 20.40 26.03
CA LEU A 356 -0.57 19.91 25.71
C LEU A 356 -1.60 20.62 26.60
N THR A 357 -2.56 21.29 25.99
CA THR A 357 -3.74 21.86 26.67
C THR A 357 -4.96 21.04 26.27
N ALA A 358 -5.51 20.25 27.19
CA ALA A 358 -6.68 19.40 26.96
C ALA A 358 -7.88 19.94 27.76
N ILE A 359 -8.96 20.29 27.08
CA ILE A 359 -10.12 20.98 27.66
C ILE A 359 -11.37 20.16 27.35
N GLY A 360 -12.06 19.69 28.39
CA GLY A 360 -13.33 18.98 28.26
C GLY A 360 -14.48 19.91 27.88
N GLY A 361 -15.52 19.34 27.26
CA GLY A 361 -16.83 19.97 27.18
C GLY A 361 -17.50 20.03 28.55
N ASN A 362 -18.75 20.50 28.61
CA ASN A 362 -19.49 20.52 29.87
C ASN A 362 -19.65 19.09 30.43
N LEU A 363 -19.28 18.84 31.69
CA LEU A 363 -19.15 17.51 32.31
C LEU A 363 -18.10 16.57 31.69
N GLY A 364 -17.22 17.08 30.83
CA GLY A 364 -16.08 16.36 30.29
C GLY A 364 -14.81 16.59 31.10
N CYS A 365 -13.92 15.58 31.15
CA CYS A 365 -12.60 15.72 31.75
C CYS A 365 -11.67 16.53 30.83
N GLY A 366 -10.56 17.06 31.35
CA GLY A 366 -9.46 17.48 30.46
C GLY A 366 -8.90 16.29 29.71
N ILE A 367 -8.47 15.27 30.46
CA ILE A 367 -8.00 13.97 29.96
C ILE A 367 -8.68 12.89 30.78
N GLY A 368 -9.54 12.08 30.18
CA GLY A 368 -10.28 11.13 31.00
C GLY A 368 -11.34 10.30 30.30
N THR A 369 -11.94 9.43 31.09
CA THR A 369 -12.88 8.42 30.60
C THR A 369 -14.26 8.98 30.30
N ILE A 370 -15.03 8.23 29.51
CA ILE A 370 -16.48 8.42 29.37
C ILE A 370 -17.26 8.05 30.64
N TYR A 371 -18.57 8.36 30.67
CA TYR A 371 -19.46 8.12 31.83
C TYR A 371 -19.64 6.64 32.19
N SER A 372 -19.70 5.76 31.18
CA SER A 372 -19.92 4.33 31.31
C SER A 372 -18.64 3.50 31.55
N ALA A 373 -17.49 4.15 31.75
CA ALA A 373 -16.22 3.46 31.91
C ALA A 373 -16.15 2.70 33.25
N THR A 374 -15.69 1.46 33.20
CA THR A 374 -15.67 0.52 34.33
C THR A 374 -14.29 0.34 34.98
N GLY A 375 -13.33 1.23 34.71
CA GLY A 375 -12.03 1.27 35.40
C GLY A 375 -10.84 0.67 34.65
N GLY A 376 -11.04 0.15 33.44
CA GLY A 376 -9.97 -0.48 32.65
C GLY A 376 -9.04 0.48 31.90
N TRP A 377 -9.20 1.81 32.05
CA TRP A 377 -8.46 2.81 31.26
C TRP A 377 -7.35 3.48 32.05
N HIS A 378 -6.10 3.23 31.68
CA HIS A 378 -4.91 3.75 32.35
C HIS A 378 -4.38 5.03 31.68
N ILE A 379 -3.94 6.00 32.49
CA ILE A 379 -3.40 7.28 32.01
C ILE A 379 -1.95 7.39 32.45
N ASN A 380 -1.03 7.48 31.48
CA ASN A 380 0.40 7.62 31.75
C ASN A 380 0.91 8.91 31.10
N ILE A 381 1.52 9.80 31.88
CA ILE A 381 2.04 11.08 31.41
C ILE A 381 3.50 11.20 31.80
N GLU A 382 4.37 11.40 30.81
CA GLU A 382 5.83 11.40 30.99
C GLU A 382 6.48 12.58 30.26
N ASP A 383 7.51 13.19 30.83
CA ASP A 383 8.43 14.11 30.14
C ASP A 383 7.80 15.30 29.37
N CYS A 384 6.58 15.70 29.71
CA CYS A 384 5.83 16.73 28.99
C CYS A 384 5.22 17.81 29.91
N THR A 385 4.67 18.87 29.31
CA THR A 385 3.85 19.86 30.02
C THR A 385 2.38 19.68 29.66
N VAL A 386 1.53 19.46 30.65
CA VAL A 386 0.09 19.24 30.45
C VAL A 386 -0.73 20.24 31.26
N ILE A 387 -1.67 20.90 30.58
CA ILE A 387 -2.77 21.65 31.19
C ILE A 387 -4.06 20.90 30.89
N ALA A 388 -4.67 20.31 31.91
CA ALA A 388 -5.93 19.59 31.78
C ALA A 388 -7.04 20.34 32.51
N GLN A 389 -8.11 20.68 31.79
CA GLN A 389 -9.24 21.40 32.34
C GLN A 389 -10.53 20.62 32.10
N ALA A 390 -11.18 20.25 33.19
CA ALA A 390 -12.55 19.79 33.19
C ALA A 390 -13.53 20.97 33.34
N ASN A 391 -14.77 20.78 32.90
CA ASN A 391 -15.82 21.80 33.01
C ASN A 391 -17.11 21.20 33.60
N GLY A 392 -17.94 22.05 34.18
CA GLY A 392 -19.20 21.65 34.82
C GLY A 392 -19.02 21.31 36.29
N SER A 393 -19.75 20.30 36.80
CA SER A 393 -19.82 20.00 38.24
C SER A 393 -19.05 18.75 38.67
N ASP A 394 -18.94 17.73 37.83
CA ASP A 394 -18.60 16.38 38.29
C ASP A 394 -17.21 15.83 37.89
N PRO A 395 -16.67 16.07 36.68
CA PRO A 395 -15.48 15.36 36.19
C PRO A 395 -14.16 15.76 36.86
N ALA A 396 -13.21 14.84 36.89
CA ALA A 396 -11.82 15.15 37.23
C ALA A 396 -11.11 15.90 36.10
N GLY A 397 -10.06 16.65 36.43
CA GLY A 397 -9.18 17.27 35.44
C GLY A 397 -8.46 16.21 34.60
N ILE A 398 -7.76 15.30 35.29
CA ILE A 398 -7.17 14.08 34.74
C ILE A 398 -7.71 12.88 35.51
N GLY A 399 -8.43 11.98 34.83
CA GLY A 399 -8.93 10.74 35.44
C GLY A 399 -10.34 10.37 34.99
N SER A 400 -11.25 10.11 35.93
CA SER A 400 -12.61 9.67 35.60
C SER A 400 -13.63 10.82 35.52
N ARG A 401 -14.64 10.60 34.68
CA ARG A 401 -15.88 11.40 34.71
C ARG A 401 -16.67 11.09 36.00
N GLY A 402 -17.65 11.94 36.33
CA GLY A 402 -18.59 11.68 37.43
C GLY A 402 -19.27 10.32 37.30
N CYS A 403 -19.41 9.61 38.42
CA CYS A 403 -19.93 8.24 38.55
C CYS A 403 -19.22 7.16 37.70
N ALA A 404 -18.14 7.52 37.01
CA ALA A 404 -17.39 6.63 36.15
C ALA A 404 -16.10 6.15 36.83
N SER A 405 -15.45 5.17 36.22
CA SER A 405 -14.22 4.58 36.74
C SER A 405 -13.08 4.70 35.74
N CYS A 406 -11.91 5.15 36.22
CA CYS A 406 -10.65 5.09 35.48
C CYS A 406 -9.66 4.15 36.19
N GLY A 407 -8.68 3.66 35.44
CA GLY A 407 -7.63 2.80 35.96
C GLY A 407 -6.55 3.59 36.69
N ASN A 408 -5.34 3.06 36.69
CA ASN A 408 -4.18 3.73 37.28
C ASN A 408 -3.81 5.02 36.53
N ILE A 409 -3.36 6.01 37.29
CA ILE A 409 -2.83 7.26 36.78
C ILE A 409 -1.35 7.36 37.18
N THR A 410 -0.47 7.45 36.19
CA THR A 410 0.97 7.55 36.39
C THR A 410 1.50 8.85 35.81
N ILE A 411 2.25 9.62 36.60
CA ILE A 411 2.88 10.86 36.19
C ILE A 411 4.35 10.78 36.52
N LYS A 412 5.22 11.01 35.53
CA LYS A 412 6.67 10.94 35.72
C LYS A 412 7.38 12.08 35.00
N ASN A 413 8.18 12.86 35.72
CA ASN A 413 9.02 13.91 35.15
C ASN A 413 8.26 14.95 34.28
N ALA A 414 6.97 15.16 34.57
CA ALA A 414 6.07 16.02 33.80
C ALA A 414 5.59 17.23 34.62
N TRP A 415 5.44 18.38 33.96
CA TRP A 415 4.81 19.57 34.54
C TRP A 415 3.31 19.51 34.31
N ILE A 416 2.55 19.32 35.38
CA ILE A 416 1.09 19.21 35.31
C ILE A 416 0.45 20.43 35.97
N THR A 417 -0.55 20.98 35.29
CA THR A 417 -1.59 21.84 35.85
C THR A 417 -2.91 21.18 35.55
N SER A 418 -3.70 20.86 36.58
CA SER A 418 -4.97 20.16 36.38
C SER A 418 -6.08 20.83 37.16
N THR A 419 -7.21 21.04 36.49
CA THR A 419 -8.41 21.65 37.08
C THR A 419 -9.57 20.69 36.91
N GLY A 420 -9.96 20.02 37.99
CA GLY A 420 -11.22 19.31 38.11
C GLY A 420 -12.40 20.27 38.25
N ALA A 421 -13.58 19.73 37.98
CA ALA A 421 -14.84 20.42 38.24
C ALA A 421 -15.12 20.51 39.76
N THR A 422 -16.19 21.18 40.15
CA THR A 422 -16.54 21.45 41.57
C THR A 422 -16.49 20.21 42.48
N GLY A 423 -16.96 19.07 42.01
CA GLY A 423 -16.97 17.78 42.72
C GLY A 423 -15.90 16.79 42.26
N GLY A 424 -15.10 17.12 41.24
CA GLY A 424 -14.05 16.25 40.72
C GLY A 424 -12.66 16.64 41.23
N ALA A 425 -11.76 15.66 41.32
CA ALA A 425 -10.37 15.94 41.66
C ALA A 425 -9.62 16.67 40.53
N GLY A 426 -8.54 17.37 40.84
CA GLY A 426 -7.56 17.78 39.84
C GLY A 426 -7.04 16.54 39.11
N ILE A 427 -6.44 15.61 39.86
CA ILE A 427 -6.00 14.31 39.36
C ILE A 427 -6.63 13.20 40.19
N GLY A 428 -7.44 12.33 39.57
CA GLY A 428 -8.08 11.21 40.26
C GLY A 428 -9.51 10.99 39.82
N SER A 429 -10.44 10.81 40.75
CA SER A 429 -11.82 10.47 40.40
C SER A 429 -12.73 11.70 40.26
N GLY A 430 -13.73 11.59 39.38
CA GLY A 430 -14.88 12.48 39.37
C GLY A 430 -15.79 12.26 40.58
N ARG A 431 -16.79 13.13 40.75
CA ARG A 431 -17.82 13.02 41.79
C ARG A 431 -18.49 11.64 41.76
N GLY A 432 -18.50 10.91 42.87
CA GLY A 432 -19.04 9.56 42.99
C GLY A 432 -18.32 8.50 42.13
N GLY A 433 -17.25 8.86 41.44
CA GLY A 433 -16.48 7.99 40.55
C GLY A 433 -15.32 7.30 41.25
N THR A 434 -14.68 6.37 40.54
CA THR A 434 -13.49 5.68 41.04
C THR A 434 -12.24 5.90 40.17
N CYS A 435 -11.07 5.81 40.79
CA CYS A 435 -9.80 5.71 40.09
C CYS A 435 -8.92 4.58 40.67
N GLY A 436 -8.00 4.06 39.87
CA GLY A 436 -6.99 3.11 40.34
C GLY A 436 -5.94 3.77 41.25
N ASN A 437 -4.74 3.19 41.27
CA ASN A 437 -3.62 3.80 41.99
C ASN A 437 -3.14 5.07 41.26
N ILE A 438 -2.73 6.07 42.03
CA ILE A 438 -2.10 7.28 41.51
C ILE A 438 -0.62 7.25 41.91
N THR A 439 0.27 7.25 40.93
CA THR A 439 1.72 7.28 41.16
C THR A 439 2.31 8.53 40.53
N ILE A 440 2.97 9.35 41.34
CA ILE A 440 3.59 10.60 40.89
C ILE A 440 5.08 10.56 41.22
N THR A 441 5.90 10.53 40.18
CA THR A 441 7.34 10.78 40.28
C THR A 441 7.61 12.22 39.87
N LEU A 442 7.98 13.05 40.85
CA LEU A 442 8.16 14.47 40.65
C LEU A 442 9.29 14.75 39.64
N LYS A 443 9.12 15.83 38.89
CA LYS A 443 10.19 16.35 38.03
C LYS A 443 11.30 16.93 38.91
N GLN A 444 12.56 16.76 38.48
CA GLN A 444 13.69 17.36 39.19
C GLN A 444 13.47 18.87 39.39
N GLY A 445 13.59 19.33 40.63
CA GLY A 445 13.38 20.73 41.02
C GLY A 445 11.92 21.10 41.34
N ASP A 446 10.96 20.19 41.15
CA ASP A 446 9.59 20.37 41.61
C ASP A 446 9.41 19.80 43.03
N THR A 447 8.49 20.37 43.80
CA THR A 447 8.17 19.90 45.15
C THR A 447 6.74 19.41 45.19
N LYS A 448 6.41 18.54 46.13
CA LYS A 448 5.02 18.07 46.32
C LYS A 448 4.06 19.24 46.57
N GLU A 449 4.48 20.23 47.35
CA GLU A 449 3.67 21.44 47.62
C GLU A 449 3.41 22.25 46.34
N ASN A 450 4.46 22.51 45.56
CA ASN A 450 4.32 23.23 44.29
C ASN A 450 3.47 22.45 43.29
N PHE A 451 3.64 21.13 43.24
CA PHE A 451 2.82 20.25 42.41
C PHE A 451 1.35 20.34 42.78
N LEU A 452 1.03 20.20 44.06
CA LEU A 452 -0.33 20.30 44.58
C LEU A 452 -0.93 21.70 44.40
N GLY A 453 -0.12 22.76 44.51
CA GLY A 453 -0.55 24.15 44.27
C GLY A 453 -1.02 24.41 42.83
N ARG A 454 -0.65 23.56 41.86
CA ARG A 454 -1.12 23.62 40.48
C ARG A 454 -2.38 22.78 40.23
N MET A 455 -2.85 22.04 41.23
CA MET A 455 -4.05 21.22 41.15
C MET A 455 -5.24 21.98 41.73
N LYS A 456 -6.35 22.01 40.99
CA LYS A 456 -7.63 22.61 41.39
C LYS A 456 -8.74 21.57 41.23
N GLY A 457 -9.78 21.68 42.04
CA GLY A 457 -10.88 20.73 42.10
C GLY A 457 -11.32 20.50 43.54
N PHE A 458 -12.24 19.56 43.75
CA PHE A 458 -12.69 19.15 45.09
C PHE A 458 -11.51 18.67 45.96
N THR A 459 -10.65 17.85 45.37
CA THR A 459 -9.34 17.50 45.89
C THR A 459 -8.28 17.82 44.83
N GLY A 460 -7.04 18.11 45.26
CA GLY A 460 -5.94 18.31 44.31
C GLY A 460 -5.59 17.00 43.60
N VAL A 461 -5.25 15.97 44.39
CA VAL A 461 -4.94 14.61 43.92
C VAL A 461 -5.67 13.61 44.80
N GLY A 462 -6.52 12.76 44.21
CA GLY A 462 -7.25 11.72 44.92
C GLY A 462 -8.73 11.61 44.55
N ALA A 463 -9.57 11.32 45.53
CA ALA A 463 -10.99 11.08 45.32
C ALA A 463 -11.78 12.39 45.10
N GLY A 464 -12.74 12.34 44.17
CA GLY A 464 -13.80 13.33 44.06
C GLY A 464 -14.83 13.25 45.20
N ALA A 465 -15.80 14.16 45.19
CA ALA A 465 -16.88 14.24 46.17
C ALA A 465 -17.83 13.03 46.14
N ASP A 466 -18.79 13.00 47.07
CA ASP A 466 -19.90 12.04 47.14
C ASP A 466 -19.50 10.56 47.09
N GLY A 467 -18.54 10.19 47.94
CA GLY A 467 -18.09 8.81 48.05
C GLY A 467 -17.20 8.36 46.89
N GLY A 468 -16.61 9.31 46.15
CA GLY A 468 -15.53 9.02 45.21
C GLY A 468 -14.40 8.26 45.88
N LYS A 469 -13.72 7.39 45.10
CA LYS A 469 -12.65 6.53 45.62
C LYS A 469 -11.47 6.52 44.68
N CYS A 470 -10.27 6.46 45.24
CA CYS A 470 -9.06 6.16 44.50
C CYS A 470 -8.28 5.08 45.23
N GLY A 471 -7.42 4.38 44.49
CA GLY A 471 -6.45 3.45 45.08
C GLY A 471 -5.38 4.17 45.90
N THR A 472 -4.22 3.53 46.01
CA THR A 472 -3.09 4.10 46.74
C THR A 472 -2.52 5.31 45.98
N ILE A 473 -2.19 6.38 46.71
CA ILE A 473 -1.50 7.55 46.17
C ILE A 473 -0.04 7.51 46.62
N ALA A 474 0.87 7.25 45.68
CA ALA A 474 2.31 7.16 45.92
C ALA A 474 3.06 8.35 45.30
N TRP A 475 4.04 8.87 46.05
CA TRP A 475 4.91 9.98 45.64
C TRP A 475 6.36 9.52 45.64
N HIS A 476 7.10 9.83 44.58
CA HIS A 476 8.49 9.45 44.37
C HIS A 476 9.34 10.63 43.90
#